data_AF-A0A673FZT8-F1
#
_entry.id   AF-A0A673FZT8-F1
#
_cell.length_a   1.000
_cell.length_b   1.000
_cell.length_c   1.000
_cell.angle_alpha   90.00
_cell.angle_beta   90.00
_cell.angle_gamma   90.00
#
_symmetry.space_group_name_H-M   'P 1'
#
loop_
_entity.id
_entity.type
_entity.pdbx_description
1 polymer ?
#
loop_
_entity_poly.entity_id
_entity_poly.type
_entity_poly.pdbx_seq_one_letter_code
_entity_poly.pdbx_strand_id
1 'polypeptide(L)'
;IMSDPHSILGCVRRGLRLHVFKDVARQYPVIFCIFTFMISSTIILNQYLHILMIFWLFLAGVITFYCSLSPEYLLPNVLISIKTERKKQQELFPLGHSCAVCGKNQCKRHRPTLLLENYQPWLDLKVPSKVDASISEVLELVLENFVYPWYRDITGDEACVDELRQTIRFFAAVLAHRAKRVDVPLVLMDKMMKAAMKHIEIIAKAQQKVKNTEGLQQAALAEYGADLHVALRSRKDELLYLRKLTELLFPYVMPPKATDCRSLALLIREVMTGSVFLPIMDFVADPDTVNHMVLIFIDDTPPEPVTDPPSALVPFLEKFADPRNTKSSVLKLDLKEIREQQDLLFRFMSFLKEEGAVHVLQFCLTVEEFNDRILCPDLSDTEMQRLHEEVQKIYETYCLEESIDKISFDPFIIEEIHNIAQGPFTGVVKLQTMPCLFEAYEHVLSLLENVFTPMFCHSDEYFRHLLWVFSYVCVCVCVCELLLNSHSSGIQFRLL
;
A
#
# COMPACT_ATOMS: atom_id res chain seq x y z
N ILE A 1 -44.43 -3.89 59.98
CA ILE A 1 -43.01 -4.33 59.87
C ILE A 1 -42.29 -3.24 59.09
N MET A 2 -42.09 -2.09 59.75
CA MET A 2 -40.78 -1.61 60.20
C MET A 2 -39.77 -1.55 59.05
N SER A 3 -39.82 -0.40 58.39
CA SER A 3 -38.84 0.16 57.46
C SER A 3 -37.50 0.34 58.16
N ASP A 4 -36.52 -0.46 57.75
CA ASP A 4 -35.17 -0.47 58.29
C ASP A 4 -34.30 0.62 57.63
N PRO A 5 -33.65 1.55 58.38
CA PRO A 5 -32.97 2.73 57.82
C PRO A 5 -31.54 2.47 57.30
N HIS A 6 -31.11 1.21 57.15
CA HIS A 6 -29.69 0.87 56.99
C HIS A 6 -29.21 0.55 55.56
N SER A 7 -30.09 0.50 54.55
CA SER A 7 -29.67 0.16 53.16
C SER A 7 -29.39 1.37 52.25
N ILE A 8 -29.85 2.57 52.61
CA ILE A 8 -29.67 3.79 51.78
C ILE A 8 -28.45 4.60 52.22
N LEU A 9 -28.01 4.47 53.48
CA LEU A 9 -26.89 5.25 54.03
C LEU A 9 -25.49 4.73 53.63
N GLY A 10 -25.41 3.53 53.03
CA GLY A 10 -24.15 2.92 52.58
C GLY A 10 -23.72 3.30 51.16
N CYS A 11 -24.64 3.68 50.28
CA CYS A 11 -24.34 3.85 48.85
C CYS A 11 -23.92 5.28 48.46
N VAL A 12 -24.18 6.29 49.31
CA VAL A 12 -23.96 7.71 48.95
C VAL A 12 -22.75 8.34 49.64
N ARG A 13 -22.17 7.73 50.69
CA ARG A 13 -21.29 8.48 51.61
C ARG A 13 -19.79 8.49 51.36
N ARG A 14 -19.14 7.61 50.59
CA ARG A 14 -17.66 7.63 50.56
C ARG A 14 -17.09 6.80 49.40
N GLY A 15 -16.64 7.45 48.33
CA GLY A 15 -15.92 6.76 47.27
C GLY A 15 -15.36 7.65 46.18
N LEU A 16 -16.15 8.55 45.59
CA LEU A 16 -15.77 9.12 44.28
C LEU A 16 -15.28 10.57 44.27
N ARG A 17 -15.31 11.33 45.38
CA ARG A 17 -14.83 12.74 45.39
C ARG A 17 -13.47 12.95 46.07
N LEU A 18 -13.11 12.12 47.05
CA LEU A 18 -11.89 12.33 47.84
C LEU A 18 -10.62 11.85 47.10
N HIS A 19 -10.72 10.82 46.27
CA HIS A 19 -9.56 10.32 45.51
C HIS A 19 -9.16 11.30 44.40
N VAL A 20 -10.15 11.79 43.63
CA VAL A 20 -9.93 12.80 42.58
C VAL A 20 -9.34 14.09 43.14
N PHE A 21 -9.83 14.57 44.29
CA PHE A 21 -9.28 15.77 44.93
C PHE A 21 -7.83 15.58 45.40
N LYS A 22 -7.50 14.38 45.91
CA LYS A 22 -6.17 14.05 46.39
C LYS A 22 -5.17 13.89 45.23
N ASP A 23 -5.62 13.34 44.11
CA ASP A 23 -4.81 13.18 42.91
C ASP A 23 -4.58 14.53 42.20
N VAL A 24 -5.60 15.40 42.14
CA VAL A 24 -5.48 16.78 41.62
C VAL A 24 -4.60 17.66 42.51
N ALA A 25 -4.73 17.56 43.84
CA ALA A 25 -3.89 18.32 44.78
C ALA A 25 -2.40 17.90 44.71
N ARG A 26 -2.12 16.64 44.36
CA ARG A 26 -0.75 16.15 44.18
C ARG A 26 -0.13 16.63 42.87
N GLN A 27 -0.94 16.81 41.82
CA GLN A 27 -0.49 17.26 40.51
C GLN A 27 -0.24 18.78 40.44
N TYR A 28 -0.96 19.58 41.25
CA TYR A 28 -0.84 21.06 41.26
C TYR A 28 -0.82 21.66 42.68
N PRO A 29 0.24 21.44 43.47
CA PRO A 29 0.30 21.87 44.87
C PRO A 29 0.26 23.40 45.01
N VAL A 30 0.80 24.15 44.04
CA VAL A 30 0.84 25.62 44.05
C VAL A 30 -0.57 26.20 43.89
N ILE A 31 -1.39 25.66 42.99
CA ILE A 31 -2.76 26.11 42.76
C ILE A 31 -3.61 25.86 44.02
N PHE A 32 -3.46 24.69 44.65
CA PHE A 32 -4.19 24.36 45.87
C PHE A 32 -3.78 25.26 47.06
N CYS A 33 -2.50 25.58 47.21
CA CYS A 33 -2.03 26.52 48.24
C CYS A 33 -2.55 27.95 48.00
N ILE A 34 -2.62 28.42 46.75
CA ILE A 34 -3.18 29.73 46.41
C ILE A 34 -4.68 29.77 46.73
N PHE A 35 -5.44 28.73 46.36
CA PHE A 35 -6.87 28.66 46.66
C PHE A 35 -7.15 28.62 48.17
N THR A 36 -6.37 27.86 48.95
CA THR A 36 -6.55 27.81 50.42
C THR A 36 -6.17 29.12 51.10
N PHE A 37 -5.09 29.77 50.67
CA PHE A 37 -4.71 31.12 51.14
C PHE A 37 -5.77 32.17 50.80
N MET A 38 -6.34 32.11 49.59
CA MET A 38 -7.39 33.04 49.15
C MET A 38 -8.72 32.84 49.89
N ILE A 39 -9.12 31.59 50.17
CA ILE A 39 -10.32 31.30 50.97
C ILE A 39 -10.13 31.79 52.42
N SER A 40 -8.96 31.55 53.00
CA SER A 40 -8.57 32.07 54.32
C SER A 40 -8.64 33.60 54.37
N SER A 41 -8.07 34.28 53.38
CA SER A 41 -8.09 35.74 53.27
C SER A 41 -9.52 36.29 53.12
N THR A 42 -10.40 35.59 52.40
CA THR A 42 -11.81 35.99 52.21
C THR A 42 -12.61 35.90 53.52
N ILE A 43 -12.31 34.91 54.37
CA ILE A 43 -12.98 34.75 55.68
C ILE A 43 -12.51 35.84 56.66
N ILE A 44 -11.24 36.23 56.62
CA ILE A 44 -10.66 37.26 57.50
C ILE A 44 -11.10 38.67 57.10
N LEU A 45 -11.24 38.96 55.81
CA LEU A 45 -11.56 40.30 55.26
C LEU A 45 -13.05 40.44 54.88
N ASN A 46 -13.95 39.94 55.74
CA ASN A 46 -15.41 39.88 55.50
C ASN A 46 -16.07 41.26 55.24
N GLN A 47 -15.40 42.36 55.58
CA GLN A 47 -15.91 43.72 55.34
C GLN A 47 -15.69 44.23 53.90
N TYR A 48 -14.86 43.54 53.09
CA TYR A 48 -14.50 43.94 51.72
C TYR A 48 -14.91 42.91 50.65
N LEU A 49 -15.96 42.12 50.94
CA LEU A 49 -16.44 41.03 50.07
C LEU A 49 -16.67 41.43 48.61
N HIS A 50 -17.19 42.64 48.35
CA HIS A 50 -17.47 43.10 46.99
C HIS A 50 -16.21 43.25 46.12
N ILE A 51 -15.09 43.70 46.70
CA ILE A 51 -13.82 43.86 45.99
C ILE A 51 -13.19 42.48 45.72
N LEU A 52 -13.26 41.59 46.71
CA LEU A 52 -12.79 40.20 46.58
C LEU A 52 -13.60 39.43 45.53
N MET A 53 -14.92 39.64 45.43
CA MET A 53 -15.78 38.98 44.45
C MET A 53 -15.43 39.34 43.00
N ILE A 54 -15.02 40.59 42.73
CA ILE A 54 -14.55 41.01 41.41
C ILE A 54 -13.24 40.26 41.06
N PHE A 55 -12.35 40.12 42.04
CA PHE A 55 -11.13 39.34 41.86
C PHE A 55 -11.42 37.84 41.62
N TRP A 56 -12.41 37.27 42.31
CA TRP A 56 -12.88 35.90 42.10
C TRP A 56 -13.40 35.66 40.68
N LEU A 57 -14.17 36.60 40.14
CA LEU A 57 -14.70 36.51 38.77
C LEU A 57 -13.60 36.59 37.72
N PHE A 58 -12.61 37.48 37.92
CA PHE A 58 -11.47 37.60 37.02
C PHE A 58 -10.61 36.33 37.02
N LEU A 59 -10.28 35.80 38.22
CA LEU A 59 -9.47 34.60 38.34
C LEU A 59 -10.19 33.36 37.79
N ALA A 60 -11.50 33.25 38.02
CA ALA A 60 -12.32 32.20 37.43
C ALA A 60 -12.29 32.29 35.89
N GLY A 61 -12.44 33.49 35.31
CA GLY A 61 -12.37 33.71 33.87
C GLY A 61 -11.01 33.30 33.26
N VAL A 62 -9.91 33.63 33.92
CA VAL A 62 -8.55 33.25 33.47
C VAL A 62 -8.36 31.73 33.53
N ILE A 63 -8.85 31.06 34.59
CA ILE A 63 -8.77 29.60 34.72
C ILE A 63 -9.64 28.91 33.66
N THR A 64 -10.87 29.37 33.42
CA THR A 64 -11.74 28.82 32.37
C THR A 64 -11.14 28.99 30.99
N PHE A 65 -10.51 30.14 30.71
CA PHE A 65 -9.80 30.40 29.45
C PHE A 65 -8.58 29.48 29.28
N TYR A 66 -7.79 29.30 30.34
CA TYR A 66 -6.61 28.42 30.33
C TYR A 66 -6.99 26.93 30.16
N CYS A 67 -8.08 26.49 30.79
CA CYS A 67 -8.62 25.15 30.61
C CYS A 67 -9.22 24.93 29.21
N SER A 68 -9.82 25.95 28.61
CA SER A 68 -10.38 25.85 27.25
C SER A 68 -9.32 25.80 26.16
N LEU A 69 -8.12 26.32 26.41
CA LEU A 69 -7.01 26.35 25.46
C LEU A 69 -5.96 25.26 25.68
N SER A 70 -5.97 24.59 26.85
CA SER A 70 -5.05 23.50 27.15
C SER A 70 -5.49 22.20 26.47
N PRO A 71 -4.67 21.58 25.60
CA PRO A 71 -5.12 20.51 24.68
C PRO A 71 -5.36 19.12 25.30
N GLU A 72 -5.26 18.94 26.63
CA GLU A 72 -5.12 17.60 27.23
C GLU A 72 -6.16 17.23 28.31
N TYR A 73 -7.36 17.82 28.33
CA TYR A 73 -8.40 17.43 29.30
C TYR A 73 -9.56 16.61 28.72
N LEU A 74 -9.82 15.48 29.39
CA LEU A 74 -10.84 14.44 29.16
C LEU A 74 -12.28 14.90 29.45
N LEU A 75 -12.77 15.95 28.79
CA LEU A 75 -14.20 16.26 28.73
C LEU A 75 -14.68 16.28 27.27
N PRO A 76 -15.86 15.74 26.94
CA PRO A 76 -16.33 15.66 25.56
C PRO A 76 -16.65 17.06 25.05
N ASN A 77 -15.77 17.62 24.21
CA ASN A 77 -16.00 18.89 23.54
C ASN A 77 -17.14 18.75 22.53
N VAL A 78 -18.22 19.49 22.77
CA VAL A 78 -19.41 19.63 21.90
C VAL A 78 -19.17 20.63 20.76
N LEU A 79 -18.01 21.31 20.71
CA LEU A 79 -17.68 22.23 19.63
C LEU A 79 -16.31 21.86 19.06
N ILE A 80 -16.37 21.37 17.81
CA ILE A 80 -15.24 21.13 16.90
C ILE A 80 -14.35 19.95 17.32
N SER A 81 -14.81 18.75 16.94
CA SER A 81 -13.99 17.56 16.87
C SER A 81 -12.99 17.70 15.72
N ILE A 82 -11.83 18.31 15.96
CA ILE A 82 -10.62 17.94 15.21
C ILE A 82 -9.96 16.84 16.03
N LYS A 83 -10.56 15.66 15.91
CA LYS A 83 -9.94 14.41 16.32
C LYS A 83 -8.80 14.18 15.34
N THR A 84 -7.58 14.59 15.70
CA THR A 84 -6.38 13.99 15.10
C THR A 84 -6.35 12.55 15.60
N GLU A 85 -7.08 11.68 14.92
CA GLU A 85 -6.75 10.28 14.99
C GLU A 85 -5.30 10.15 14.52
N ARG A 86 -4.43 9.62 15.38
CA ARG A 86 -3.25 8.91 14.90
C ARG A 86 -3.79 7.80 14.01
N LYS A 87 -3.89 8.06 12.71
CA LYS A 87 -4.24 7.06 11.71
C LYS A 87 -3.36 5.85 11.98
N LYS A 88 -3.99 4.74 12.40
CA LYS A 88 -3.45 3.40 12.09
C LYS A 88 -3.02 3.45 10.62
N GLN A 89 -1.83 2.93 10.31
CA GLN A 89 -1.27 2.85 8.95
C GLN A 89 -2.40 2.81 7.94
N GLN A 90 -2.63 3.92 7.24
CA GLN A 90 -3.74 4.00 6.32
C GLN A 90 -3.38 3.07 5.17
N GLU A 91 -4.13 1.98 5.06
CA GLU A 91 -3.93 0.93 4.07
C GLU A 91 -3.77 1.54 2.67
N LEU A 92 -2.87 0.98 1.87
CA LEU A 92 -2.48 1.52 0.56
C LEU A 92 -3.70 1.83 -0.33
N PHE A 93 -4.78 1.05 -0.19
CA PHE A 93 -6.04 1.14 -0.90
C PHE A 93 -7.25 1.05 0.05
N PRO A 94 -7.98 2.17 0.29
CA PRO A 94 -9.20 2.15 1.10
C PRO A 94 -10.51 1.80 0.33
N LEU A 95 -10.45 1.39 -0.94
CA LEU A 95 -11.62 0.93 -1.69
C LEU A 95 -11.28 -0.44 -2.27
N GLY A 96 -12.16 -1.44 -2.08
CA GLY A 96 -12.23 -2.66 -2.91
C GLY A 96 -11.58 -3.93 -2.34
N HIS A 97 -11.97 -4.39 -1.15
CA HIS A 97 -11.42 -5.57 -0.48
C HIS A 97 -11.60 -6.96 -1.17
N SER A 98 -11.68 -7.06 -2.49
CA SER A 98 -11.86 -8.34 -3.17
C SER A 98 -10.57 -9.19 -3.15
N CYS A 99 -10.70 -10.40 -2.61
CA CYS A 99 -9.62 -11.38 -2.63
C CYS A 99 -9.39 -11.89 -4.07
N ALA A 100 -8.13 -11.94 -4.52
CA ALA A 100 -7.78 -12.43 -5.86
C ALA A 100 -8.21 -13.89 -6.12
N VAL A 101 -8.43 -14.67 -5.06
CA VAL A 101 -8.81 -16.08 -5.15
C VAL A 101 -10.32 -16.26 -5.09
N CYS A 102 -10.98 -15.73 -4.05
CA CYS A 102 -12.42 -15.99 -3.81
C CYS A 102 -13.36 -14.84 -4.19
N GLY A 103 -12.83 -13.68 -4.59
CA GLY A 103 -13.61 -12.50 -4.96
C GLY A 103 -14.37 -11.81 -3.80
N LYS A 104 -14.29 -12.36 -2.57
CA LYS A 104 -15.03 -11.83 -1.41
C LYS A 104 -14.35 -10.58 -0.83
N ASN A 105 -15.18 -9.60 -0.45
CA ASN A 105 -14.76 -8.31 0.13
C ASN A 105 -14.24 -8.37 1.58
N GLN A 106 -14.27 -9.51 2.27
CA GLN A 106 -13.72 -9.65 3.63
C GLN A 106 -13.26 -11.08 3.84
N CYS A 107 -12.26 -11.51 3.06
CA CYS A 107 -11.72 -12.85 3.21
C CYS A 107 -10.88 -12.95 4.50
N LYS A 108 -11.31 -13.81 5.43
CA LYS A 108 -10.55 -14.14 6.66
C LYS A 108 -9.58 -15.30 6.47
N ARG A 109 -9.73 -16.07 5.38
CA ARG A 109 -8.96 -17.28 5.11
C ARG A 109 -7.66 -16.99 4.37
N HIS A 110 -7.75 -16.24 3.28
CA HIS A 110 -6.61 -15.81 2.49
C HIS A 110 -5.95 -14.62 3.15
N ARG A 111 -4.62 -14.56 3.13
CA ARG A 111 -3.91 -13.43 3.74
C ARG A 111 -4.27 -12.10 3.06
N PRO A 112 -4.22 -10.97 3.76
CA PRO A 112 -4.39 -9.63 3.16
C PRO A 112 -3.36 -9.33 2.06
N THR A 113 -2.22 -10.02 2.06
CA THR A 113 -1.25 -9.98 0.97
C THR A 113 -1.83 -10.44 -0.36
N LEU A 114 -2.88 -11.26 -0.38
CA LEU A 114 -3.59 -11.77 -1.58
C LEU A 114 -4.76 -10.89 -2.04
N LEU A 115 -4.87 -9.67 -1.50
CA LEU A 115 -5.78 -8.67 -2.07
C LEU A 115 -5.29 -8.31 -3.47
N LEU A 116 -6.20 -8.37 -4.44
CA LEU A 116 -5.87 -8.20 -5.85
C LEU A 116 -5.22 -6.82 -6.12
N GLU A 117 -5.62 -5.82 -5.35
CA GLU A 117 -5.10 -4.44 -5.41
C GLU A 117 -3.65 -4.30 -4.89
N ASN A 118 -3.16 -5.24 -4.05
CA ASN A 118 -1.77 -5.24 -3.59
C ASN A 118 -0.79 -5.72 -4.66
N TYR A 119 -1.28 -6.33 -5.74
CA TYR A 119 -0.46 -6.75 -6.89
C TYR A 119 -0.81 -5.98 -8.16
N GLN A 120 -2.09 -5.63 -8.36
CA GLN A 120 -2.60 -5.00 -9.57
C GLN A 120 -3.48 -3.78 -9.26
N PRO A 121 -2.92 -2.69 -8.71
CA PRO A 121 -3.68 -1.48 -8.41
C PRO A 121 -4.29 -0.79 -9.64
N TRP A 122 -3.94 -1.22 -10.85
CA TRP A 122 -4.42 -0.66 -12.11
C TRP A 122 -5.73 -1.26 -12.65
N LEU A 123 -6.29 -2.33 -12.05
CA LEU A 123 -7.44 -3.06 -12.60
C LEU A 123 -8.67 -2.18 -12.89
N ASP A 124 -9.03 -1.29 -11.97
CA ASP A 124 -10.15 -0.35 -12.15
C ASP A 124 -9.72 1.02 -12.68
N LEU A 125 -8.46 1.15 -13.10
CA LEU A 125 -7.89 2.41 -13.57
C LEU A 125 -7.86 2.42 -15.10
N LYS A 126 -8.92 2.98 -15.69
CA LYS A 126 -8.99 3.27 -17.13
C LYS A 126 -8.77 4.75 -17.40
N VAL A 127 -7.93 5.05 -18.37
CA VAL A 127 -7.51 6.42 -18.73
C VAL A 127 -7.63 6.61 -20.25
N PRO A 128 -7.94 7.81 -20.77
CA PRO A 128 -7.94 8.04 -22.21
C PRO A 128 -6.58 7.71 -22.84
N SER A 129 -6.59 7.02 -23.98
CA SER A 129 -5.36 6.53 -24.63
C SER A 129 -4.30 7.59 -24.91
N LYS A 130 -4.68 8.84 -25.19
CA LYS A 130 -3.71 9.94 -25.38
C LYS A 130 -2.97 10.29 -24.10
N VAL A 131 -3.69 10.33 -22.97
CA VAL A 131 -3.09 10.60 -21.65
C VAL A 131 -2.17 9.46 -21.24
N ASP A 132 -2.59 8.21 -21.46
CA ASP A 132 -1.78 7.03 -21.19
C ASP A 132 -0.47 7.03 -22.00
N ALA A 133 -0.54 7.39 -23.29
CA ALA A 133 0.63 7.52 -24.16
C ALA A 133 1.59 8.61 -23.69
N SER A 134 1.09 9.80 -23.31
CA SER A 134 1.93 10.88 -22.79
C SER A 134 2.60 10.52 -21.47
N ILE A 135 1.89 9.85 -20.55
CA ILE A 135 2.50 9.39 -19.30
C ILE A 135 3.57 8.33 -19.59
N SER A 136 3.29 7.39 -20.50
CA SER A 136 4.24 6.36 -20.91
C SER A 136 5.52 6.97 -21.50
N GLU A 137 5.39 7.98 -22.35
CA GLU A 137 6.53 8.69 -22.95
C GLU A 137 7.41 9.35 -21.88
N VAL A 138 6.81 10.04 -20.91
CA VAL A 138 7.56 10.65 -19.79
C VAL A 138 8.29 9.57 -18.98
N LEU A 139 7.66 8.43 -18.72
CA LEU A 139 8.29 7.34 -17.97
C LEU A 139 9.41 6.65 -18.75
N GLU A 140 9.27 6.49 -20.08
CA GLU A 140 10.37 5.99 -20.92
C GLU A 140 11.55 6.96 -20.93
N LEU A 141 11.31 8.27 -21.01
CA LEU A 141 12.38 9.27 -20.88
C LEU A 141 13.11 9.18 -19.54
N VAL A 142 12.39 8.87 -18.45
CA VAL A 142 13.01 8.63 -17.13
C VAL A 142 13.93 7.40 -17.18
N LEU A 143 13.50 6.31 -17.81
CA LEU A 143 14.32 5.10 -17.96
C LEU A 143 15.54 5.36 -18.87
N GLU A 144 15.36 6.06 -20.00
CA GLU A 144 16.42 6.40 -20.96
C GLU A 144 17.50 7.30 -20.37
N ASN A 145 17.11 8.31 -19.58
CA ASN A 145 18.05 9.27 -19.03
C ASN A 145 18.72 8.80 -17.74
N PHE A 146 18.07 7.90 -16.98
CA PHE A 146 18.56 7.53 -15.67
C PHE A 146 19.00 6.07 -15.55
N VAL A 147 18.29 5.12 -16.15
CA VAL A 147 18.54 3.68 -15.97
C VAL A 147 19.47 3.17 -17.05
N TYR A 148 19.10 3.37 -18.32
CA TYR A 148 19.86 2.85 -19.45
C TYR A 148 21.33 3.31 -19.55
N PRO A 149 21.74 4.53 -19.15
CA PRO A 149 23.11 4.98 -19.32
C PRO A 149 24.14 4.14 -18.55
N TRP A 150 23.81 3.70 -17.33
CA TRP A 150 24.70 2.83 -16.54
C TRP A 150 24.34 1.35 -16.68
N TYR A 151 23.08 1.02 -16.98
CA TYR A 151 22.63 -0.36 -17.06
C TYR A 151 23.21 -1.09 -18.27
N ARG A 152 23.29 -0.41 -19.43
CA ARG A 152 23.87 -0.96 -20.67
C ARG A 152 25.35 -1.30 -20.53
N ASP A 153 26.07 -0.63 -19.63
CA ASP A 153 27.48 -0.92 -19.34
C ASP A 153 27.66 -2.19 -18.50
N ILE A 154 26.63 -2.62 -17.78
CA ILE A 154 26.64 -3.80 -16.90
C ILE A 154 26.10 -5.02 -17.64
N THR A 155 24.95 -4.90 -18.30
CA THR A 155 24.28 -6.00 -19.00
C THR A 155 23.38 -5.51 -20.13
N GLY A 156 23.17 -6.36 -21.13
CA GLY A 156 22.20 -6.14 -22.22
C GLY A 156 20.86 -6.85 -22.01
N ASP A 157 20.63 -7.42 -20.83
CA ASP A 157 19.40 -8.13 -20.49
C ASP A 157 18.29 -7.17 -20.05
N GLU A 158 17.10 -7.19 -20.66
CA GLU A 158 16.02 -6.25 -20.31
C GLU A 158 15.18 -6.71 -19.10
N ALA A 159 15.38 -7.92 -18.57
CA ALA A 159 14.54 -8.49 -17.52
C ALA A 159 14.44 -7.59 -16.26
N CYS A 160 15.56 -6.99 -15.83
CA CYS A 160 15.55 -6.11 -14.66
C CYS A 160 14.82 -4.79 -14.93
N VAL A 161 14.92 -4.27 -16.16
CA VAL A 161 14.22 -3.04 -16.55
C VAL A 161 12.73 -3.30 -16.69
N ASP A 162 12.32 -4.48 -17.16
CA ASP A 162 10.91 -4.89 -17.22
C ASP A 162 10.30 -5.02 -15.82
N GLU A 163 11.01 -5.58 -14.85
CA GLU A 163 10.60 -5.57 -13.43
C GLU A 163 10.48 -4.14 -12.88
N LEU A 164 11.40 -3.26 -13.26
CA LEU A 164 11.35 -1.86 -12.89
C LEU A 164 10.13 -1.16 -13.51
N ARG A 165 9.78 -1.44 -14.77
CA ARG A 165 8.57 -0.92 -15.44
C ARG A 165 7.30 -1.35 -14.71
N GLN A 166 7.19 -2.62 -14.35
CA GLN A 166 6.07 -3.12 -13.55
C GLN A 166 5.98 -2.43 -12.18
N THR A 167 7.12 -2.21 -11.53
CA THR A 167 7.18 -1.50 -10.25
C THR A 167 6.76 -0.02 -10.40
N ILE A 168 7.19 0.64 -11.47
CA ILE A 168 6.80 2.02 -11.80
C ILE A 168 5.29 2.09 -12.09
N ARG A 169 4.73 1.14 -12.85
CA ARG A 169 3.28 1.05 -13.12
C ARG A 169 2.49 0.90 -11.83
N PHE A 170 2.93 0.01 -10.94
CA PHE A 170 2.33 -0.16 -9.62
C PHE A 170 2.30 1.16 -8.85
N PHE A 171 3.46 1.80 -8.71
CA PHE A 171 3.62 3.07 -8.03
C PHE A 171 2.72 4.17 -8.62
N ALA A 172 2.73 4.32 -9.94
CA ALA A 172 1.94 5.32 -10.65
C ALA A 172 0.44 5.09 -10.48
N ALA A 173 -0.03 3.84 -10.47
CA ALA A 173 -1.43 3.50 -10.23
C ALA A 173 -1.85 3.84 -8.79
N VAL A 174 -1.01 3.57 -7.79
CA VAL A 174 -1.26 3.94 -6.39
C VAL A 174 -1.38 5.46 -6.27
N LEU A 175 -0.46 6.21 -6.88
CA LEU A 175 -0.51 7.67 -6.90
C LEU A 175 -1.76 8.19 -7.59
N ALA A 176 -2.15 7.63 -8.74
CA ALA A 176 -3.36 8.03 -9.46
C ALA A 176 -4.63 7.83 -8.62
N HIS A 177 -4.77 6.69 -7.95
CA HIS A 177 -5.88 6.43 -7.03
C HIS A 177 -5.92 7.40 -5.86
N ARG A 178 -4.76 7.79 -5.34
CA ARG A 178 -4.67 8.76 -4.24
C ARG A 178 -4.99 10.17 -4.72
N ALA A 179 -4.44 10.58 -5.85
CA ALA A 179 -4.70 11.88 -6.46
C ALA A 179 -6.19 12.10 -6.70
N LYS A 180 -6.93 11.08 -7.16
CA LYS A 180 -8.40 11.13 -7.32
C LYS A 180 -9.17 11.41 -6.03
N ARG A 181 -8.58 11.12 -4.85
CA ARG A 181 -9.22 11.32 -3.54
C ARG A 181 -8.77 12.61 -2.86
N VAL A 182 -7.76 13.28 -3.41
CA VAL A 182 -7.29 14.55 -2.87
C VAL A 182 -8.26 15.64 -3.32
N ASP A 183 -8.82 16.35 -2.34
CA ASP A 183 -9.56 17.58 -2.58
C ASP A 183 -8.56 18.68 -2.95
N VAL A 184 -8.31 18.84 -4.25
CA VAL A 184 -7.36 19.82 -4.79
C VAL A 184 -7.70 21.25 -4.34
N PRO A 185 -8.98 21.71 -4.41
CA PRO A 185 -9.38 23.00 -3.86
C PRO A 185 -9.00 23.18 -2.38
N LEU A 186 -9.23 22.18 -1.54
CA LEU A 186 -8.88 22.25 -0.11
C LEU A 186 -7.36 22.40 0.09
N VAL A 187 -6.56 21.62 -0.62
CA VAL A 187 -5.08 21.69 -0.53
C VAL A 187 -4.59 23.07 -0.96
N LEU A 188 -5.14 23.60 -2.06
CA LEU A 188 -4.79 24.90 -2.60
C LEU A 188 -5.15 26.03 -1.61
N MET A 189 -6.37 26.02 -1.08
CA MET A 189 -6.86 27.06 -0.18
C MET A 189 -6.24 26.98 1.22
N ASP A 190 -6.05 25.78 1.80
CA ASP A 190 -5.54 25.65 3.17
C ASP A 190 -4.02 25.70 3.27
N LYS A 191 -3.28 25.01 2.39
CA LYS A 191 -1.82 24.88 2.50
C LYS A 191 -1.09 25.83 1.58
N MET A 192 -1.40 25.80 0.28
CA MET A 192 -0.67 26.57 -0.72
C MET A 192 -0.89 28.07 -0.54
N MET A 193 -2.14 28.51 -0.34
CA MET A 193 -2.45 29.93 -0.17
C MET A 193 -1.76 30.51 1.08
N LYS A 194 -1.73 29.78 2.19
CA LYS A 194 -1.01 30.23 3.40
C LYS A 194 0.49 30.39 3.16
N ALA A 195 1.11 29.46 2.44
CA ALA A 195 2.50 29.55 2.06
C ALA A 195 2.72 30.76 1.13
N ALA A 196 1.92 30.90 0.08
CA ALA A 196 1.99 32.02 -0.87
C ALA A 196 1.86 33.38 -0.17
N MET A 197 0.87 33.53 0.72
CA MET A 197 0.69 34.76 1.50
C MET A 197 1.90 35.07 2.39
N LYS A 198 2.51 34.05 3.03
CA LYS A 198 3.76 34.22 3.78
C LYS A 198 4.90 34.68 2.87
N HIS A 199 5.04 34.09 1.67
CA HIS A 199 6.02 34.50 0.67
C HIS A 199 5.81 35.96 0.24
N ILE A 200 4.58 36.36 -0.05
CA ILE A 200 4.23 37.73 -0.44
C ILE A 200 4.56 38.72 0.69
N GLU A 201 4.18 38.42 1.93
CA GLU A 201 4.47 39.28 3.08
C GLU A 201 5.98 39.49 3.28
N ILE A 202 6.76 38.42 3.16
CA ILE A 202 8.22 38.49 3.32
C ILE A 202 8.86 39.29 2.19
N ILE A 203 8.43 39.08 0.95
CA ILE A 203 8.92 39.85 -0.20
C ILE A 203 8.57 41.33 -0.04
N ALA A 204 7.35 41.66 0.40
CA ALA A 204 6.94 43.05 0.64
C ALA A 204 7.80 43.73 1.72
N LYS A 205 8.14 43.03 2.80
CA LYS A 205 9.08 43.53 3.84
C LYS A 205 10.49 43.73 3.29
N ALA A 206 10.96 42.80 2.44
CA ALA A 206 12.27 42.92 1.82
C ALA A 206 12.33 44.11 0.83
N GLN A 207 11.27 44.35 0.05
CA GLN A 207 11.16 45.50 -0.86
C GLN A 207 11.18 46.85 -0.14
N GLN A 208 10.67 46.91 1.10
CA GLN A 208 10.77 48.13 1.91
C GLN A 208 12.23 48.43 2.32
N LYS A 209 13.06 47.41 2.46
CA LYS A 209 14.47 47.53 2.90
C LYS A 209 15.43 47.79 1.73
N VAL A 210 15.10 47.35 0.52
CA VAL A 210 15.98 47.46 -0.66
C VAL A 210 15.21 48.04 -1.84
N LYS A 211 15.73 49.13 -2.42
CA LYS A 211 15.15 49.80 -3.60
C LYS A 211 15.55 49.16 -4.94
N ASN A 212 16.65 48.42 -4.98
CA ASN A 212 17.14 47.74 -6.19
C ASN A 212 16.66 46.29 -6.24
N THR A 213 16.24 45.84 -7.42
CA THR A 213 15.81 44.47 -7.71
C THR A 213 16.90 43.42 -7.45
N GLU A 214 18.17 43.77 -7.68
CA GLU A 214 19.31 42.85 -7.50
C GLU A 214 19.56 42.44 -6.05
N GLY A 215 19.23 43.29 -5.07
CA GLY A 215 19.42 42.99 -3.64
C GLY A 215 18.19 42.38 -2.96
N LEU A 216 17.08 42.23 -3.70
CA LEU A 216 15.81 41.80 -3.14
C LEU A 216 15.84 40.33 -2.68
N GLN A 217 16.54 39.47 -3.42
CA GLN A 217 16.67 38.05 -3.08
C GLN A 217 17.40 37.85 -1.75
N GLN A 218 18.57 38.47 -1.58
CA GLN A 218 19.33 38.38 -0.33
C GLN A 218 18.55 38.98 0.85
N ALA A 219 17.85 40.09 0.64
CA ALA A 219 17.01 40.69 1.67
C ALA A 219 15.84 39.76 2.06
N ALA A 220 15.16 39.14 1.10
CA ALA A 220 14.09 38.19 1.36
C ALA A 220 14.61 36.96 2.12
N LEU A 221 15.76 36.40 1.76
CA LEU A 221 16.39 35.29 2.48
C LEU A 221 16.75 35.66 3.92
N ALA A 222 17.23 36.89 4.15
CA ALA A 222 17.50 37.40 5.48
C ALA A 222 16.23 37.56 6.32
N GLU A 223 15.13 38.03 5.73
CA GLU A 223 13.82 38.11 6.38
C GLU A 223 13.25 36.73 6.73
N TYR A 224 13.48 35.72 5.88
CA TYR A 224 13.10 34.33 6.19
C TYR A 224 13.86 33.79 7.40
N GLY A 225 15.17 34.06 7.51
CA GLY A 225 15.97 33.68 8.67
C GLY A 225 15.82 32.20 9.07
N ALA A 226 15.33 31.96 10.29
CA ALA A 226 15.13 30.60 10.82
C ALA A 226 13.94 29.85 10.20
N ASP A 227 13.00 30.56 9.59
CA ASP A 227 11.80 29.99 8.96
C ASP A 227 12.06 29.47 7.53
N LEU A 228 13.29 29.67 7.01
CA LEU A 228 13.66 29.18 5.69
C LEU A 228 13.65 27.64 5.66
N HIS A 229 12.89 27.08 4.71
CA HIS A 229 12.81 25.64 4.53
C HIS A 229 14.18 25.03 4.22
N VAL A 230 14.50 23.88 4.82
CA VAL A 230 15.83 23.23 4.72
C VAL A 230 16.25 22.96 3.28
N ALA A 231 15.29 22.59 2.42
CA ALA A 231 15.53 22.34 1.00
C ALA A 231 16.04 23.58 0.24
N LEU A 232 15.72 24.79 0.69
CA LEU A 232 16.09 26.03 -0.01
C LEU A 232 17.51 26.51 0.32
N ARG A 233 18.23 25.84 1.22
CA ARG A 233 19.58 26.25 1.66
C ARG A 233 20.65 25.95 0.63
N SER A 234 20.53 24.80 -0.05
CA SER A 234 21.45 24.39 -1.10
C SER A 234 20.82 23.29 -1.96
N ARG A 235 21.30 23.14 -3.19
CA ARG A 235 20.88 22.04 -4.08
C ARG A 235 21.15 20.66 -3.47
N LYS A 236 22.17 20.53 -2.62
CA LYS A 236 22.47 19.28 -1.89
C LYS A 236 21.42 18.99 -0.82
N ASP A 237 20.98 20.01 -0.09
CA ASP A 237 19.96 19.87 0.96
C ASP A 237 18.58 19.61 0.37
N GLU A 238 18.26 20.21 -0.78
CA GLU A 238 17.06 19.91 -1.56
C GLU A 238 17.00 18.43 -1.96
N LEU A 239 18.07 17.93 -2.59
CA LEU A 239 18.20 16.53 -2.95
C LEU A 239 18.06 15.61 -1.74
N LEU A 240 18.70 15.95 -0.61
CA LEU A 240 18.61 15.15 0.61
C LEU A 240 17.19 15.15 1.19
N TYR A 241 16.50 16.29 1.17
CA TYR A 241 15.13 16.42 1.60
C TYR A 241 14.19 15.56 0.74
N LEU A 242 14.31 15.64 -0.59
CA LEU A 242 13.50 14.84 -1.51
C LEU A 242 13.77 13.34 -1.37
N ARG A 243 15.02 12.91 -1.13
CA ARG A 243 15.35 11.51 -0.81
C ARG A 243 14.62 11.04 0.43
N LYS A 244 14.64 11.85 1.50
CA LYS A 244 13.97 11.52 2.77
C LYS A 244 12.45 11.50 2.60
N LEU A 245 11.89 12.43 1.83
CA LEU A 245 10.47 12.44 1.51
C LEU A 245 10.07 11.17 0.74
N THR A 246 10.87 10.77 -0.24
CA THR A 246 10.66 9.54 -1.02
C THR A 246 10.69 8.29 -0.13
N GLU A 247 11.67 8.18 0.77
CA GLU A 247 11.74 7.09 1.76
C GLU A 247 10.50 7.03 2.67
N LEU A 248 9.99 8.19 3.10
CA LEU A 248 8.78 8.28 3.91
C LEU A 248 7.52 7.88 3.14
N LEU A 249 7.53 8.00 1.81
CA LEU A 249 6.42 7.61 0.94
C LEU A 249 6.39 6.11 0.66
N PHE A 250 7.53 5.40 0.69
CA PHE A 250 7.62 3.97 0.35
C PHE A 250 6.57 3.07 1.02
N PRO A 251 6.32 3.15 2.34
CA PRO A 251 5.31 2.31 3.00
C PRO A 251 3.88 2.55 2.48
N TYR A 252 3.67 3.64 1.75
CA TYR A 252 2.39 4.09 1.23
C TYR A 252 2.24 3.94 -0.28
N VAL A 253 3.31 3.61 -1.01
CA VAL A 253 3.30 3.62 -2.48
C VAL A 253 3.95 2.38 -3.08
N MET A 254 4.72 1.62 -2.30
CA MET A 254 5.35 0.37 -2.72
C MET A 254 4.66 -0.85 -2.11
N PRO A 255 4.68 -2.00 -2.79
CA PRO A 255 4.27 -3.26 -2.19
C PRO A 255 5.11 -3.55 -0.94
N PRO A 256 4.52 -4.08 0.15
CA PRO A 256 5.23 -4.31 1.41
C PRO A 256 6.43 -5.27 1.29
N LYS A 257 6.45 -6.16 0.30
CA LYS A 257 7.59 -7.06 0.03
C LYS A 257 8.73 -6.36 -0.74
N ALA A 258 8.43 -5.36 -1.56
CA ALA A 258 9.44 -4.63 -2.35
C ALA A 258 10.31 -3.73 -1.46
N THR A 259 9.79 -3.27 -0.32
CA THR A 259 10.55 -2.48 0.66
C THR A 259 11.59 -3.30 1.43
N ASP A 260 11.48 -4.63 1.45
CA ASP A 260 12.45 -5.51 2.12
C ASP A 260 13.76 -5.63 1.31
N CYS A 261 13.69 -5.45 -0.01
CA CYS A 261 14.88 -5.40 -0.87
C CYS A 261 15.53 -4.01 -0.80
N ARG A 262 16.56 -3.89 0.06
CA ARG A 262 17.29 -2.63 0.25
C ARG A 262 17.87 -2.05 -1.05
N SER A 263 18.40 -2.89 -1.93
CA SER A 263 19.01 -2.44 -3.19
C SER A 263 17.98 -1.84 -4.15
N LEU A 264 16.83 -2.51 -4.31
CA LEU A 264 15.72 -2.02 -5.13
C LEU A 264 15.13 -0.73 -4.55
N ALA A 265 14.91 -0.68 -3.24
CA ALA A 265 14.42 0.52 -2.57
C ALA A 265 15.36 1.72 -2.74
N LEU A 266 16.68 1.52 -2.66
CA LEU A 266 17.67 2.57 -2.91
C LEU A 266 17.67 3.02 -4.36
N LEU A 267 17.60 2.07 -5.32
CA LEU A 267 17.54 2.39 -6.73
C LEU A 267 16.30 3.23 -7.06
N ILE A 268 15.12 2.78 -6.64
CA ILE A 268 13.86 3.50 -6.83
C ILE A 268 13.91 4.88 -6.16
N ARG A 269 14.51 5.00 -4.97
CA ARG A 269 14.68 6.29 -4.29
C ARG A 269 15.45 7.28 -5.16
N GLU A 270 16.57 6.85 -5.74
CA GLU A 270 17.40 7.71 -6.57
C GLU A 270 16.73 8.05 -7.91
N VAL A 271 16.07 7.07 -8.57
CA VAL A 271 15.29 7.30 -9.79
C VAL A 271 14.20 8.35 -9.54
N MET A 272 13.38 8.14 -8.49
CA MET A 272 12.27 9.04 -8.16
C MET A 272 12.75 10.42 -7.74
N THR A 273 13.81 10.50 -6.92
CA THR A 273 14.30 11.79 -6.45
C THR A 273 14.99 12.56 -7.58
N GLY A 274 15.92 11.93 -8.29
CA GLY A 274 16.79 12.59 -9.26
C GLY A 274 16.10 12.88 -10.59
N SER A 275 15.28 11.95 -11.08
CA SER A 275 14.71 12.04 -12.44
C SER A 275 13.27 12.50 -12.48
N VAL A 276 12.55 12.44 -11.35
CA VAL A 276 11.12 12.77 -11.30
C VAL A 276 10.89 13.99 -10.42
N PHE A 277 11.13 13.88 -9.11
CA PHE A 277 10.76 14.94 -8.19
C PHE A 277 11.60 16.20 -8.36
N LEU A 278 12.92 16.07 -8.52
CA LEU A 278 13.78 17.23 -8.65
C LEU A 278 13.48 18.04 -9.93
N PRO A 279 13.37 17.44 -11.13
CA PRO A 279 12.95 18.19 -12.33
C PRO A 279 11.54 18.77 -12.22
N ILE A 280 10.60 18.08 -11.58
CA ILE A 280 9.25 18.63 -11.33
C ILE A 280 9.34 19.86 -10.43
N MET A 281 10.15 19.83 -9.37
CA MET A 281 10.34 20.98 -8.49
C MET A 281 10.96 22.16 -9.25
N ASP A 282 11.95 21.92 -10.11
CA ASP A 282 12.55 22.97 -10.96
C ASP A 282 11.52 23.55 -11.94
N PHE A 283 10.72 22.70 -12.58
CA PHE A 283 9.67 23.13 -13.51
C PHE A 283 8.58 23.97 -12.81
N VAL A 284 8.12 23.54 -11.64
CA VAL A 284 7.08 24.26 -10.88
C VAL A 284 7.63 25.54 -10.23
N ALA A 285 8.92 25.59 -9.92
CA ALA A 285 9.59 26.78 -9.39
C ALA A 285 9.95 27.81 -10.48
N ASP A 286 9.90 27.43 -11.76
CA ASP A 286 10.19 28.32 -12.87
C ASP A 286 9.13 29.45 -12.95
N PRO A 287 9.56 30.73 -12.99
CA PRO A 287 8.64 31.85 -12.97
C PRO A 287 7.72 31.90 -14.19
N ASP A 288 8.18 31.48 -15.37
CA ASP A 288 7.33 31.45 -16.56
C ASP A 288 6.25 30.39 -16.44
N THR A 289 6.59 29.21 -15.91
CA THR A 289 5.61 28.16 -15.59
C THR A 289 4.58 28.64 -14.57
N VAL A 290 5.02 29.28 -13.47
CA VAL A 290 4.10 29.82 -12.45
C VAL A 290 3.18 30.88 -13.04
N ASN A 291 3.73 31.81 -13.83
CA ASN A 291 2.96 32.84 -14.51
C ASN A 291 1.93 32.22 -15.46
N HIS A 292 2.32 31.21 -16.22
CA HIS A 292 1.42 30.49 -17.12
C HIS A 292 0.30 29.77 -16.36
N MET A 293 0.61 29.11 -15.23
CA MET A 293 -0.41 28.49 -14.38
C MET A 293 -1.42 29.54 -13.87
N VAL A 294 -0.94 30.69 -13.40
CA VAL A 294 -1.81 31.78 -12.93
C VAL A 294 -2.70 32.31 -14.06
N LEU A 295 -2.15 32.48 -15.26
CA LEU A 295 -2.92 32.88 -16.44
C LEU A 295 -4.02 31.86 -16.73
N ILE A 296 -3.71 30.55 -16.76
CA ILE A 296 -4.72 29.50 -16.99
C ILE A 296 -5.85 29.56 -15.95
N PHE A 297 -5.55 29.85 -14.68
CA PHE A 297 -6.57 29.92 -13.63
C PHE A 297 -7.43 31.19 -13.67
N ILE A 298 -6.91 32.28 -14.22
CA ILE A 298 -7.62 33.58 -14.33
C ILE A 298 -8.33 33.71 -15.67
N ASP A 299 -7.88 32.98 -16.69
CA ASP A 299 -8.44 33.02 -18.03
C ASP A 299 -9.83 32.37 -18.05
N ASP A 300 -10.87 33.22 -18.14
CA ASP A 300 -12.26 32.83 -18.27
C ASP A 300 -12.62 32.37 -19.70
N THR A 301 -11.65 32.35 -20.64
CA THR A 301 -11.93 31.86 -21.98
C THR A 301 -12.23 30.36 -21.96
N PRO A 302 -13.33 29.91 -22.61
CA PRO A 302 -13.65 28.50 -22.67
C PRO A 302 -12.53 27.77 -23.44
N PRO A 303 -12.09 26.59 -22.98
CA PRO A 303 -11.12 25.78 -23.71
C PRO A 303 -11.59 25.57 -25.15
N GLU A 304 -10.65 25.51 -26.09
CA GLU A 304 -11.00 25.21 -27.49
C GLU A 304 -11.86 23.95 -27.55
N PRO A 305 -13.00 23.97 -28.29
CA PRO A 305 -13.88 22.83 -28.36
C PRO A 305 -13.11 21.64 -28.95
N VAL A 306 -13.08 20.54 -28.21
CA VAL A 306 -12.37 19.31 -28.60
C VAL A 306 -12.90 18.84 -29.95
N THR A 307 -12.11 19.01 -31.00
CA THR A 307 -12.45 18.62 -32.39
C THR A 307 -12.17 17.15 -32.66
N ASP A 308 -11.30 16.55 -31.84
CA ASP A 308 -10.95 15.13 -31.94
C ASP A 308 -12.04 14.23 -31.33
N PRO A 309 -12.27 13.03 -31.89
CA PRO A 309 -13.15 12.06 -31.28
C PRO A 309 -12.65 11.69 -29.86
N PRO A 310 -13.57 11.39 -28.92
CA PRO A 310 -13.19 10.99 -27.56
C PRO A 310 -12.29 9.76 -27.63
N SER A 311 -11.10 9.88 -27.05
CA SER A 311 -10.10 8.81 -27.08
C SER A 311 -10.62 7.58 -26.32
N ALA A 312 -10.37 6.39 -26.86
CA ALA A 312 -10.75 5.15 -26.20
C ALA A 312 -10.11 5.05 -24.80
N LEU A 313 -10.86 4.49 -23.86
CA LEU A 313 -10.38 4.21 -22.51
C LEU A 313 -9.54 2.93 -22.52
N VAL A 314 -8.28 3.04 -22.11
CA VAL A 314 -7.33 1.92 -22.05
C VAL A 314 -6.95 1.62 -20.59
N PRO A 315 -6.57 0.37 -20.27
CA PRO A 315 -6.00 0.04 -18.96
C PRO A 315 -4.71 0.83 -18.72
N PHE A 316 -4.58 1.38 -17.52
CA PHE A 316 -3.48 2.29 -17.18
C PHE A 316 -2.11 1.64 -17.31
N LEU A 317 -1.23 2.25 -18.13
CA LEU A 317 0.16 1.91 -18.38
C LEU A 317 0.41 0.44 -18.73
N GLU A 318 -0.54 -0.20 -19.41
CA GLU A 318 -0.42 -1.60 -19.81
C GLU A 318 0.74 -1.82 -20.78
N LYS A 319 0.73 -1.10 -21.90
CA LYS A 319 1.77 -1.17 -22.94
C LYS A 319 3.15 -0.78 -22.44
N PHE A 320 3.22 0.11 -21.45
CA PHE A 320 4.48 0.52 -20.84
C PHE A 320 5.12 -0.63 -20.05
N ALA A 321 4.30 -1.45 -19.39
CA ALA A 321 4.78 -2.51 -18.51
C ALA A 321 4.90 -3.88 -19.19
N ASP A 322 4.46 -4.00 -20.45
CA ASP A 322 4.61 -5.24 -21.23
C ASP A 322 6.09 -5.64 -21.30
N PRO A 323 6.43 -6.89 -20.95
CA PRO A 323 7.82 -7.35 -20.96
C PRO A 323 8.38 -7.28 -22.38
N ARG A 324 9.52 -6.61 -22.51
CA ARG A 324 10.26 -6.52 -23.79
C ARG A 324 11.21 -7.69 -23.96
N ASN A 325 11.59 -8.32 -22.86
CA ASN A 325 12.44 -9.50 -22.89
C ASN A 325 11.64 -10.77 -23.19
N THR A 326 12.05 -11.50 -24.23
CA THR A 326 11.51 -12.83 -24.55
C THR A 326 12.30 -13.96 -23.88
N LYS A 327 13.36 -13.65 -23.12
CA LYS A 327 14.15 -14.65 -22.40
C LYS A 327 13.61 -14.80 -20.98
N SER A 328 13.27 -16.02 -20.58
CA SER A 328 12.99 -16.34 -19.19
C SER A 328 14.25 -16.07 -18.36
N SER A 329 14.11 -15.25 -17.31
CA SER A 329 15.20 -15.04 -16.36
C SER A 329 15.56 -16.38 -15.73
N VAL A 330 16.86 -16.69 -15.57
CA VAL A 330 17.33 -17.96 -14.96
C VAL A 330 16.80 -18.15 -13.53
N LEU A 331 16.36 -17.08 -12.87
CA LEU A 331 15.78 -17.09 -11.52
C LEU A 331 14.24 -17.11 -11.51
N LYS A 332 13.60 -16.95 -12.68
CA LYS A 332 12.16 -17.13 -12.82
C LYS A 332 11.93 -18.58 -13.19
N LEU A 333 11.33 -19.33 -12.27
CA LEU A 333 10.81 -20.64 -12.59
C LEU A 333 9.46 -20.49 -13.30
N ASP A 334 9.30 -21.21 -14.41
CA ASP A 334 8.00 -21.33 -15.03
C ASP A 334 7.12 -22.30 -14.22
N LEU A 335 5.81 -22.08 -14.22
CA LEU A 335 4.87 -22.98 -13.53
C LEU A 335 5.03 -24.43 -14.01
N LYS A 336 5.33 -24.62 -15.30
CA LYS A 336 5.61 -25.93 -15.88
C LYS A 336 6.82 -26.62 -15.22
N GLU A 337 7.92 -25.89 -15.02
CA GLU A 337 9.13 -26.43 -14.38
C GLU A 337 8.88 -26.78 -12.90
N ILE A 338 8.13 -25.93 -12.19
CA ILE A 338 7.72 -26.18 -10.80
C ILE A 338 6.91 -27.48 -10.70
N ARG A 339 6.03 -27.72 -11.67
CA ARG A 339 5.16 -28.90 -11.70
C ARG A 339 5.89 -30.19 -12.09
N GLU A 340 6.88 -30.11 -12.96
CA GLU A 340 7.67 -31.27 -13.40
C GLU A 340 8.62 -31.78 -12.30
N GLN A 341 9.17 -30.88 -11.46
CA GLN A 341 10.09 -31.25 -10.39
C GLN A 341 9.36 -31.49 -9.06
N GLN A 342 9.37 -32.74 -8.57
CA GLN A 342 8.66 -33.12 -7.33
C GLN A 342 9.08 -32.29 -6.10
N ASP A 343 10.37 -32.00 -5.95
CA ASP A 343 10.88 -31.21 -4.81
C ASP A 343 10.41 -29.75 -4.84
N LEU A 344 10.37 -29.14 -6.03
CA LEU A 344 9.86 -27.78 -6.21
C LEU A 344 8.36 -27.73 -6.01
N LEU A 345 7.62 -28.70 -6.56
CA LEU A 345 6.17 -28.82 -6.39
C LEU A 345 5.80 -28.94 -4.91
N PHE A 346 6.54 -29.73 -4.13
CA PHE A 346 6.31 -29.86 -2.69
C PHE A 346 6.52 -28.55 -1.95
N ARG A 347 7.60 -27.82 -2.26
CA ARG A 347 7.88 -26.50 -1.67
C ARG A 347 6.83 -25.47 -2.07
N PHE A 348 6.41 -25.49 -3.34
CA PHE A 348 5.32 -24.64 -3.83
C PHE A 348 4.00 -24.95 -3.13
N MET A 349 3.67 -26.22 -2.92
CA MET A 349 2.50 -26.63 -2.11
C MET A 349 2.60 -26.14 -0.66
N SER A 350 3.78 -26.22 -0.04
CA SER A 350 3.99 -25.68 1.31
C SER A 350 3.78 -24.17 1.35
N PHE A 351 4.32 -23.44 0.37
CA PHE A 351 4.10 -22.01 0.20
C PHE A 351 2.60 -21.67 0.03
N LEU A 352 1.90 -22.38 -0.86
CA LEU A 352 0.46 -22.19 -1.05
C LEU A 352 -0.34 -22.51 0.23
N LYS A 353 0.14 -23.42 1.07
CA LYS A 353 -0.47 -23.74 2.36
C LYS A 353 -0.33 -22.61 3.37
N GLU A 354 0.83 -21.98 3.41
CA GLU A 354 1.07 -20.80 4.24
C GLU A 354 0.25 -19.59 3.81
N GLU A 355 0.02 -19.42 2.51
CA GLU A 355 -0.81 -18.35 1.94
C GLU A 355 -2.31 -18.70 1.91
N GLY A 356 -2.70 -19.93 2.28
CA GLY A 356 -4.09 -20.39 2.32
C GLY A 356 -4.71 -20.70 0.95
N ALA A 357 -3.89 -20.86 -0.09
CA ALA A 357 -4.27 -21.00 -1.49
C ALA A 357 -4.05 -22.40 -2.09
N VAL A 358 -3.82 -23.45 -1.29
CA VAL A 358 -3.58 -24.83 -1.78
C VAL A 358 -4.72 -25.35 -2.65
N HIS A 359 -5.96 -25.01 -2.32
CA HIS A 359 -7.17 -25.38 -3.06
C HIS A 359 -7.14 -24.92 -4.53
N VAL A 360 -6.40 -23.85 -4.86
CA VAL A 360 -6.19 -23.38 -6.24
C VAL A 360 -5.41 -24.42 -7.06
N LEU A 361 -4.31 -24.94 -6.50
CA LEU A 361 -3.55 -26.01 -7.14
C LEU A 361 -4.31 -27.34 -7.13
N GLN A 362 -5.04 -27.63 -6.05
CA GLN A 362 -5.88 -28.84 -5.96
C GLN A 362 -6.96 -28.87 -7.04
N PHE A 363 -7.59 -27.73 -7.35
CA PHE A 363 -8.53 -27.62 -8.45
C PHE A 363 -7.89 -28.01 -9.78
N CYS A 364 -6.72 -27.44 -10.13
CA CYS A 364 -6.01 -27.78 -11.36
C CYS A 364 -5.74 -29.28 -11.48
N LEU A 365 -5.21 -29.91 -10.41
CA LEU A 365 -4.92 -31.35 -10.41
C LEU A 365 -6.19 -32.19 -10.55
N THR A 366 -7.29 -31.78 -9.91
CA THR A 366 -8.57 -32.49 -9.96
C THR A 366 -9.20 -32.40 -11.35
N VAL A 367 -9.13 -31.24 -11.99
CA VAL A 367 -9.67 -31.03 -13.34
C VAL A 367 -8.82 -31.73 -14.40
N GLU A 368 -7.50 -31.79 -14.24
CA GLU A 368 -6.62 -32.57 -15.12
C GLU A 368 -6.94 -34.07 -15.08
N GLU A 369 -7.04 -34.65 -13.87
CA GLU A 369 -7.40 -36.07 -13.72
C GLU A 369 -8.80 -36.36 -14.27
N PHE A 370 -9.74 -35.41 -14.10
CA PHE A 370 -11.07 -35.49 -14.69
C PHE A 370 -11.04 -35.44 -16.22
N ASN A 371 -10.26 -34.51 -16.80
CA ASN A 371 -10.13 -34.35 -18.25
C ASN A 371 -9.50 -35.58 -18.90
N ASP A 372 -8.49 -36.19 -18.27
CA ASP A 372 -7.89 -37.43 -18.77
C ASP A 372 -8.91 -38.58 -18.82
N ARG A 373 -9.85 -38.61 -17.86
CA ARG A 373 -10.89 -39.65 -17.79
C ARG A 373 -12.07 -39.38 -18.71
N ILE A 374 -12.46 -38.13 -18.92
CA ILE A 374 -13.61 -37.78 -19.76
C ILE A 374 -13.32 -37.92 -21.25
N LEU A 375 -12.05 -37.83 -21.67
CA LEU A 375 -11.63 -37.95 -23.07
C LEU A 375 -11.65 -39.40 -23.60
N CYS A 376 -11.92 -40.39 -22.74
CA CYS A 376 -12.13 -41.78 -23.16
C CYS A 376 -13.44 -41.92 -23.97
N PRO A 377 -13.42 -42.44 -25.21
CA PRO A 377 -14.59 -42.50 -26.09
C PRO A 377 -15.65 -43.52 -25.66
N ASP A 378 -15.28 -44.57 -24.91
CA ASP A 378 -16.18 -45.63 -24.44
C ASP A 378 -16.41 -45.52 -22.92
N LEU A 379 -17.25 -44.56 -22.50
CA LEU A 379 -17.63 -44.42 -21.08
C LEU A 379 -18.80 -45.35 -20.74
N SER A 380 -18.61 -46.23 -19.75
CA SER A 380 -19.70 -47.02 -19.19
C SER A 380 -20.65 -46.17 -18.33
N ASP A 381 -21.92 -46.58 -18.19
CA ASP A 381 -22.89 -45.87 -17.34
C ASP A 381 -22.40 -45.69 -15.90
N THR A 382 -21.62 -46.65 -15.38
CA THR A 382 -21.01 -46.59 -14.04
C THR A 382 -19.90 -45.55 -13.94
N GLU A 383 -19.13 -45.34 -15.01
CA GLU A 383 -18.09 -44.31 -15.05
C GLU A 383 -18.69 -42.92 -15.23
N MET A 384 -19.75 -42.80 -16.04
CA MET A 384 -20.50 -41.57 -16.20
C MET A 384 -21.12 -41.09 -14.88
N GLN A 385 -21.64 -42.01 -14.05
CA GLN A 385 -22.13 -41.68 -12.72
C GLN A 385 -21.02 -41.17 -11.80
N ARG A 386 -19.84 -41.81 -11.80
CA ARG A 386 -18.69 -41.34 -11.00
C ARG A 386 -18.19 -39.97 -11.44
N LEU A 387 -18.08 -39.74 -12.75
CA LEU A 387 -17.70 -38.44 -13.30
C LEU A 387 -18.75 -37.36 -12.95
N HIS A 388 -20.04 -37.71 -12.97
CA HIS A 388 -21.10 -36.80 -12.54
C HIS A 388 -20.98 -36.42 -11.05
N GLU A 389 -20.72 -37.38 -10.17
CA GLU A 389 -20.45 -37.13 -8.75
C GLU A 389 -19.20 -36.25 -8.54
N GLU A 390 -18.17 -36.41 -9.37
CA GLU A 390 -16.98 -35.55 -9.35
C GLU A 390 -17.29 -34.11 -9.77
N VAL A 391 -18.08 -33.91 -10.84
CA VAL A 391 -18.53 -32.56 -11.26
C VAL A 391 -19.36 -31.90 -10.17
N GLN A 392 -20.26 -32.64 -9.51
CA GLN A 392 -21.03 -32.14 -8.36
C GLN A 392 -20.10 -31.68 -7.23
N LYS A 393 -19.09 -32.49 -6.88
CA LYS A 393 -18.09 -32.12 -5.87
C LYS A 393 -17.29 -30.89 -6.28
N ILE A 394 -16.89 -30.78 -7.55
CA ILE A 394 -16.15 -29.60 -8.05
C ILE A 394 -17.02 -28.35 -7.90
N TYR A 395 -18.29 -28.41 -8.30
CA TYR A 395 -19.24 -27.30 -8.17
C TYR A 395 -19.44 -26.90 -6.70
N GLU A 396 -19.71 -27.85 -5.82
CA GLU A 396 -19.95 -27.62 -4.39
C GLU A 396 -18.72 -27.05 -3.67
N THR A 397 -17.53 -27.51 -4.06
CA THR A 397 -16.28 -27.15 -3.38
C THR A 397 -15.73 -25.81 -3.84
N TYR A 398 -15.77 -25.52 -5.14
CA TYR A 398 -15.04 -24.39 -5.73
C TYR A 398 -15.94 -23.29 -6.29
N CYS A 399 -17.17 -23.59 -6.73
CA CYS A 399 -18.03 -22.61 -7.41
C CYS A 399 -19.05 -21.95 -6.46
N LEU A 400 -19.52 -22.68 -5.43
CA LEU A 400 -20.53 -22.17 -4.50
C LEU A 400 -20.04 -20.96 -3.70
N GLU A 401 -20.92 -19.96 -3.52
CA GLU A 401 -20.59 -18.76 -2.74
C GLU A 401 -20.33 -19.05 -1.26
N GLU A 402 -21.03 -20.04 -0.71
CA GLU A 402 -20.92 -20.47 0.69
C GLU A 402 -19.68 -21.32 0.95
N SER A 403 -19.05 -21.85 -0.10
CA SER A 403 -17.88 -22.72 0.02
C SER A 403 -16.68 -22.00 0.63
N ILE A 404 -15.90 -22.76 1.40
CA ILE A 404 -14.67 -22.27 2.03
C ILE A 404 -13.57 -22.16 0.97
N ASP A 405 -13.53 -23.10 0.02
CA ASP A 405 -12.59 -23.23 -1.10
C ASP A 405 -13.05 -22.51 -2.39
N LYS A 406 -13.93 -21.51 -2.28
CA LYS A 406 -14.43 -20.74 -3.44
C LYS A 406 -13.29 -20.14 -4.27
N ILE A 407 -13.35 -20.37 -5.57
CA ILE A 407 -12.54 -19.68 -6.59
C ILE A 407 -13.46 -18.75 -7.40
N SER A 408 -12.98 -17.56 -7.73
CA SER A 408 -13.75 -16.54 -8.45
C SER A 408 -13.74 -16.79 -9.95
N PHE A 409 -14.80 -17.41 -10.48
CA PHE A 409 -14.99 -17.60 -11.91
C PHE A 409 -15.97 -16.58 -12.51
N ASP A 410 -15.99 -16.47 -13.84
CA ASP A 410 -17.02 -15.74 -14.56
C ASP A 410 -18.42 -16.35 -14.24
N PRO A 411 -19.44 -15.53 -13.95
CA PRO A 411 -20.80 -16.03 -13.70
C PRO A 411 -21.32 -17.00 -14.76
N PHE A 412 -20.97 -16.80 -16.04
CA PHE A 412 -21.37 -17.68 -17.13
C PHE A 412 -20.82 -19.10 -16.96
N ILE A 413 -19.54 -19.24 -16.58
CA ILE A 413 -18.88 -20.54 -16.34
C ILE A 413 -19.56 -21.26 -15.17
N ILE A 414 -19.89 -20.52 -14.11
CA ILE A 414 -20.56 -21.07 -12.91
C ILE A 414 -21.94 -21.62 -13.27
N GLU A 415 -22.72 -20.91 -14.08
CA GLU A 415 -24.03 -21.36 -14.55
C GLU A 415 -23.95 -22.61 -15.42
N GLU A 416 -22.98 -22.70 -16.33
CA GLU A 416 -22.81 -23.89 -17.17
C GLU A 416 -22.42 -25.14 -16.35
N ILE A 417 -21.48 -25.00 -15.41
CA ILE A 417 -21.10 -26.09 -14.50
C ILE A 417 -22.29 -26.48 -13.61
N HIS A 418 -23.06 -25.49 -13.12
CA HIS A 418 -24.26 -25.74 -12.32
C HIS A 418 -25.30 -26.57 -13.07
N ASN A 419 -25.58 -26.21 -14.33
CA ASN A 419 -26.56 -26.90 -15.17
C ASN A 419 -26.19 -28.37 -15.41
N ILE A 420 -24.90 -28.69 -15.48
CA ILE A 420 -24.42 -30.06 -15.64
C ILE A 420 -24.43 -30.81 -14.31
N ALA A 421 -24.07 -30.14 -13.20
CA ALA A 421 -24.07 -30.73 -11.87
C ALA A 421 -25.49 -31.10 -11.38
N GLN A 422 -26.50 -30.27 -11.67
CA GLN A 422 -27.91 -30.52 -11.32
C GLN A 422 -28.67 -31.32 -12.39
N GLY A 423 -28.09 -31.49 -13.58
CA GLY A 423 -28.67 -32.25 -14.68
C GLY A 423 -28.56 -33.78 -14.50
N PRO A 424 -29.07 -34.56 -15.46
CA PRO A 424 -28.88 -36.01 -15.45
C PRO A 424 -27.41 -36.39 -15.69
N PHE A 425 -26.98 -37.56 -15.18
CA PHE A 425 -25.60 -38.06 -15.35
C PHE A 425 -25.17 -38.22 -16.81
N THR A 426 -26.11 -38.36 -17.75
CA THR A 426 -25.85 -38.36 -19.20
C THR A 426 -25.35 -37.00 -19.73
N GLY A 427 -25.58 -35.92 -18.98
CA GLY A 427 -25.12 -34.58 -19.28
C GLY A 427 -23.61 -34.41 -19.20
N VAL A 428 -22.89 -35.30 -18.51
CA VAL A 428 -21.43 -35.25 -18.40
C VAL A 428 -20.75 -35.34 -19.76
N VAL A 429 -21.30 -36.10 -20.71
CA VAL A 429 -20.75 -36.21 -22.08
C VAL A 429 -20.69 -34.84 -22.78
N LYS A 430 -21.59 -33.90 -22.44
CA LYS A 430 -21.56 -32.55 -23.00
C LYS A 430 -20.28 -31.79 -22.62
N LEU A 431 -19.69 -32.08 -21.46
CA LEU A 431 -18.41 -31.49 -21.03
C LEU A 431 -17.25 -31.84 -21.95
N GLN A 432 -17.32 -32.92 -22.75
CA GLN A 432 -16.31 -33.20 -23.77
C GLN A 432 -16.27 -32.14 -24.87
N THR A 433 -17.39 -31.43 -25.08
CA THR A 433 -17.57 -30.47 -26.18
C THR A 433 -17.72 -29.03 -25.70
N MET A 434 -18.01 -28.82 -24.41
CA MET A 434 -18.21 -27.50 -23.83
C MET A 434 -16.88 -26.91 -23.33
N PRO A 435 -16.62 -25.61 -23.58
CA PRO A 435 -15.37 -24.98 -23.16
C PRO A 435 -15.33 -24.62 -21.67
N CYS A 436 -16.46 -24.66 -20.94
CA CYS A 436 -16.57 -24.13 -19.58
C CYS A 436 -15.51 -24.66 -18.59
N LEU A 437 -15.26 -25.98 -18.58
CA LEU A 437 -14.28 -26.57 -17.67
C LEU A 437 -12.83 -26.22 -18.08
N PHE A 438 -12.61 -26.07 -19.38
CA PHE A 438 -11.32 -25.64 -19.92
C PHE A 438 -11.05 -24.16 -19.61
N GLU A 439 -12.03 -23.28 -19.80
CA GLU A 439 -11.95 -21.86 -19.44
C GLU A 439 -11.74 -21.67 -17.93
N ALA A 440 -12.44 -22.46 -17.10
CA ALA A 440 -12.21 -22.47 -15.65
C ALA A 440 -10.77 -22.90 -15.32
N TYR A 441 -10.27 -23.96 -15.96
CA TYR A 441 -8.92 -24.45 -15.78
C TYR A 441 -7.85 -23.43 -16.23
N GLU A 442 -8.01 -22.81 -17.39
CA GLU A 442 -7.13 -21.73 -17.88
C GLU A 442 -7.13 -20.53 -16.94
N HIS A 443 -8.29 -20.16 -16.39
CA HIS A 443 -8.38 -19.09 -15.40
C HIS A 443 -7.56 -19.41 -14.15
N VAL A 444 -7.68 -20.64 -13.61
CA VAL A 444 -6.90 -21.05 -12.43
C VAL A 444 -5.41 -21.17 -12.73
N LEU A 445 -5.03 -21.69 -13.90
CA LEU A 445 -3.63 -21.71 -14.34
C LEU A 445 -3.05 -20.30 -14.43
N SER A 446 -3.78 -19.37 -15.06
CA SER A 446 -3.39 -17.97 -15.14
C SER A 446 -3.20 -17.35 -13.75
N LEU A 447 -4.07 -17.70 -12.78
CA LEU A 447 -3.93 -17.28 -11.40
C LEU A 447 -2.66 -17.87 -10.74
N LEU A 448 -2.39 -19.16 -10.94
CA LEU A 448 -1.16 -19.80 -10.45
C LEU A 448 0.10 -19.15 -11.05
N GLU A 449 0.11 -18.94 -12.36
CA GLU A 449 1.25 -18.45 -13.11
C GLU A 449 1.52 -16.96 -12.90
N ASN A 450 0.49 -16.11 -12.94
CA ASN A 450 0.68 -14.65 -12.88
C ASN A 450 0.70 -14.10 -11.45
N VAL A 451 0.16 -14.83 -10.47
CA VAL A 451 0.04 -14.35 -9.09
C VAL A 451 0.90 -15.19 -8.15
N PHE A 452 0.73 -16.52 -8.13
CA PHE A 452 1.40 -17.37 -7.14
C PHE A 452 2.85 -17.73 -7.47
N THR A 453 3.17 -17.98 -8.73
CA THR A 453 4.55 -18.31 -9.16
C THR A 453 5.52 -17.16 -8.88
N PRO A 454 5.22 -15.89 -9.22
CA PRO A 454 6.06 -14.76 -8.85
C PRO A 454 6.22 -14.64 -7.33
N MET A 455 5.13 -14.80 -6.56
CA MET A 455 5.23 -14.74 -5.10
C MET A 455 6.12 -15.85 -4.52
N PHE A 456 6.06 -17.05 -5.09
CA PHE A 456 6.90 -18.17 -4.70
C PHE A 456 8.37 -17.88 -5.00
N CYS A 457 8.70 -17.35 -6.19
CA CYS A 457 10.08 -16.97 -6.55
C CYS A 457 10.67 -15.89 -5.63
N HIS A 458 9.83 -15.15 -4.91
CA HIS A 458 10.24 -14.15 -3.91
C HIS A 458 10.07 -14.64 -2.46
N SER A 459 9.69 -15.91 -2.25
CA SER A 459 9.49 -16.50 -0.94
C SER A 459 10.79 -17.05 -0.34
N ASP A 460 10.88 -17.06 0.99
CA ASP A 460 12.01 -17.66 1.69
C ASP A 460 12.18 -19.16 1.36
N GLU A 461 11.08 -19.87 1.08
CA GLU A 461 11.12 -21.29 0.69
C GLU A 461 11.84 -21.54 -0.65
N TYR A 462 11.65 -20.63 -1.62
CA TYR A 462 12.39 -20.68 -2.88
C TYR A 462 13.86 -20.30 -2.71
N PHE A 463 14.16 -19.23 -1.96
CA PHE A 463 15.55 -18.87 -1.68
C PHE A 463 16.28 -19.95 -0.88
N ARG A 464 15.61 -20.62 0.07
CA ARG A 464 16.14 -21.81 0.73
C ARG A 464 16.43 -22.92 -0.26
N HIS A 465 15.57 -23.17 -1.24
CA HIS A 465 15.83 -24.16 -2.29
C HIS A 465 17.09 -23.81 -3.08
N LEU A 466 17.19 -22.58 -3.59
CA LEU A 466 18.36 -22.10 -4.30
C LEU A 466 19.63 -22.24 -3.47
N LEU A 467 19.62 -21.77 -2.21
CA LEU A 467 20.76 -21.86 -1.31
C LEU A 467 21.13 -23.29 -0.94
N TRP A 468 20.16 -24.20 -0.85
CA TRP A 468 20.42 -25.62 -0.63
C TRP A 468 21.07 -26.26 -1.86
N VAL A 469 20.60 -25.92 -3.06
CA VAL A 469 21.21 -26.32 -4.33
C VAL A 469 22.64 -25.77 -4.43
N PHE A 470 22.87 -24.49 -4.11
CA PHE A 470 24.21 -23.91 -4.10
C PHE A 470 25.11 -24.50 -3.01
N SER A 471 24.58 -24.84 -1.84
CA SER A 471 25.33 -25.52 -0.78
C SER A 471 25.67 -26.95 -1.18
N TYR A 472 24.76 -27.67 -1.84
CA TYR A 472 25.03 -29.00 -2.39
C TYR A 472 26.04 -28.95 -3.53
N VAL A 473 25.97 -27.94 -4.41
CA VAL A 473 26.95 -27.76 -5.49
C VAL A 473 28.32 -27.34 -4.93
N CYS A 474 28.39 -26.45 -3.94
CA CYS A 474 29.65 -26.12 -3.25
C CYS A 474 30.23 -27.32 -2.51
N VAL A 475 29.40 -28.13 -1.83
CA VAL A 475 29.85 -29.36 -1.16
C VAL A 475 30.26 -30.40 -2.18
N CYS A 476 29.55 -30.57 -3.30
CA CYS A 476 29.93 -31.51 -4.36
C CYS A 476 31.19 -31.07 -5.12
N VAL A 477 31.41 -29.76 -5.33
CA VAL A 477 32.64 -29.23 -5.93
C VAL A 477 33.81 -29.38 -4.95
N CYS A 478 33.63 -29.06 -3.66
CA CYS A 478 34.64 -29.32 -2.63
C CYS A 478 34.95 -30.83 -2.46
N VAL A 479 33.93 -31.69 -2.51
CA VAL A 479 34.10 -33.15 -2.41
C VAL A 479 34.73 -33.72 -3.68
N CYS A 480 34.42 -33.18 -4.87
CA CYS A 480 35.10 -33.56 -6.11
C CYS A 480 36.55 -33.09 -6.13
N GLU A 481 36.88 -31.87 -5.67
CA GLU A 481 38.26 -31.42 -5.50
C GLU A 481 39.02 -32.25 -4.46
N LEU A 482 38.37 -32.67 -3.37
CA LEU A 482 38.96 -33.55 -2.36
C LEU A 482 39.19 -34.98 -2.87
N LEU A 483 38.27 -35.53 -3.68
CA LEU A 483 38.41 -36.87 -4.29
C LEU A 483 39.42 -36.89 -5.45
N LEU A 484 39.50 -35.82 -6.25
CA LEU A 484 40.54 -35.67 -7.28
C LEU A 484 41.93 -35.52 -6.67
N ASN A 485 42.05 -34.81 -5.53
CA ASN A 485 43.32 -34.71 -4.81
C ASN A 485 43.69 -35.98 -4.04
N SER A 486 42.73 -36.77 -3.54
CA SER A 486 43.05 -38.02 -2.82
C SER A 486 43.61 -39.12 -3.73
N HIS A 487 43.34 -39.10 -5.03
CA HIS A 487 43.94 -40.03 -5.99
C HIS A 487 45.41 -39.69 -6.32
N SER A 488 45.85 -38.45 -6.06
CA SER A 488 47.24 -38.02 -6.25
C SER A 488 48.11 -38.19 -5.00
N SER A 489 47.51 -38.33 -3.81
CA SER A 489 48.22 -38.49 -2.55
C SER A 489 47.58 -39.61 -1.74
N GLY A 490 48.20 -40.80 -1.77
CA GLY A 490 47.73 -42.02 -1.12
C GLY A 490 47.61 -41.90 0.40
N ILE A 491 46.51 -41.31 0.87
CA ILE A 491 46.16 -41.18 2.29
C ILE A 491 44.83 -41.89 2.51
N GLN A 492 44.89 -43.06 3.13
CA GLN A 492 43.74 -43.77 3.70
C GLN A 492 43.20 -42.97 4.89
N PHE A 493 41.96 -42.49 4.81
CA PHE A 493 41.22 -42.04 5.99
C PHE A 493 40.23 -43.12 6.44
N ARG A 494 40.38 -43.57 7.69
CA ARG A 494 39.42 -44.44 8.40
C ARG A 494 38.15 -43.67 8.68
N LEU A 495 37.02 -44.23 8.27
CA LEU A 495 35.67 -43.84 8.66
C LEU A 495 35.44 -44.04 10.17
N LEU A 496 34.84 -43.04 10.81
CA LEU A 496 34.06 -43.16 12.03
C LEU A 496 32.67 -42.58 11.76
#